data_AF-A0AAV7EFK0-F1
#
_entry.id   AF-A0AAV7EFK0-F1
#
_cell.length_a   1.000
_cell.length_b   1.000
_cell.length_c   1.000
_cell.angle_alpha   90.00
_cell.angle_beta   90.00
_cell.angle_gamma   90.00
#
_symmetry.space_group_name_H-M   'P 1'
#
loop_
_entity.id
_entity.type
_entity.pdbx_description
1 polymer ?
#
loop_
_entity_poly.entity_id
_entity_poly.type
_entity_poly.pdbx_seq_one_letter_code
_entity_poly.pdbx_strand_id
1 'polypeptide(L)'
;MPSTYLRSAEIEALSSGTLDKLNLSRQPAQKAIKGQALANFLADHPVPSEWELTEEFPDEEIFLVEILPPWKMYFEGAARRNGAGAGVFFVLPKDNLLPYSFVLTQNCSNNVAEYQALLLGLNMAVEMEIPQLKLYSDSALIIKQIMGEFEVEKAELVPFRDHAGNHLAKIPQTLLHYIPRTKNGPADALAGIAASLAQLDSRPSQVPIYERWVVPLVPLPSEEEADEKMEQEEEALPISTHKSEATD
;
A
#
# COMPACT_ATOMS: atom_id res chain seq x y z
N MET A 1 -20.56 -7.17 12.45
CA MET A 1 -19.23 -7.44 11.87
C MET A 1 -18.24 -6.57 12.64
N PRO A 2 -17.25 -7.13 13.35
CA PRO A 2 -16.31 -6.30 14.09
C PRO A 2 -15.40 -5.59 13.08
N SER A 3 -15.33 -4.26 13.18
CA SER A 3 -14.40 -3.42 12.43
C SER A 3 -12.99 -3.71 12.93
N THR A 4 -12.18 -4.38 12.12
CA THR A 4 -10.76 -4.67 12.41
C THR A 4 -9.85 -3.90 11.46
N TYR A 5 -10.14 -2.61 11.25
CA TYR A 5 -9.21 -1.70 10.59
C TYR A 5 -8.66 -0.76 11.66
N LEU A 6 -7.37 -0.92 11.94
CA LEU A 6 -6.64 -0.07 12.85
C LEU A 6 -6.61 1.35 12.26
N ARG A 7 -6.90 2.36 13.09
CA ARG A 7 -6.79 3.77 12.70
C ARG A 7 -5.32 4.11 12.38
N SER A 8 -5.09 5.12 11.55
CA SER A 8 -3.77 5.67 11.22
C SER A 8 -2.86 5.81 12.46
N ALA A 9 -3.41 6.30 13.56
CA ALA A 9 -2.72 6.43 14.85
C ALA A 9 -2.33 5.09 15.54
N GLU A 10 -3.06 4.00 15.32
CA GLU A 10 -2.75 2.68 15.91
C GLU A 10 -1.59 1.99 15.17
N ILE A 11 -1.39 2.29 13.88
CA ILE A 11 -0.24 1.84 13.10
C ILE A 11 1.03 2.60 13.53
N GLU A 12 0.91 3.88 13.87
CA GLU A 12 2.02 4.66 14.44
C GLU A 12 2.34 4.28 15.89
N ALA A 13 1.34 3.97 16.72
CA ALA A 13 1.52 3.66 18.14
C ALA A 13 2.21 2.31 18.41
N LEU A 14 2.10 1.33 17.51
CA LEU A 14 2.79 0.04 17.62
C LEU A 14 4.32 0.16 17.43
N SER A 15 4.83 1.31 16.96
CA SER A 15 6.25 1.55 16.75
C SER A 15 6.96 2.33 17.87
N SER A 16 6.24 3.00 18.78
CA SER A 16 6.88 3.97 19.70
C SER A 16 6.66 3.76 21.19
N GLY A 17 5.85 2.78 21.61
CA GLY A 17 5.82 2.30 23.00
C GLY A 17 5.83 3.40 24.07
N THR A 18 4.87 4.32 24.08
CA THR A 18 4.66 5.26 25.20
C THR A 18 3.19 5.70 25.25
N LEU A 19 2.40 5.10 26.13
CA LEU A 19 1.14 5.66 26.60
C LEU A 19 1.38 6.18 28.01
N ASP A 20 1.53 7.51 28.17
CA ASP A 20 1.07 8.15 29.39
C ASP A 20 0.99 9.68 29.27
N LYS A 21 -0.20 10.19 29.64
CA LYS A 21 -0.52 11.52 30.18
C LYS A 21 -0.62 12.69 29.20
N LEU A 22 -1.85 12.93 28.72
CA LEU A 22 -2.33 14.27 28.40
C LEU A 22 -3.47 14.65 29.36
N ASN A 23 -3.12 15.45 30.37
CA ASN A 23 -4.08 16.15 31.22
C ASN A 23 -3.94 17.64 30.93
N LEU A 24 -4.76 18.17 30.02
CA LEU A 24 -4.67 19.56 29.57
C LEU A 24 -5.66 20.42 30.36
N SER A 25 -5.24 20.93 31.52
CA SER A 25 -5.96 22.01 32.20
C SER A 25 -5.74 23.32 31.42
N ARG A 26 -6.84 23.93 30.94
CA ARG A 26 -6.84 25.27 30.31
C ARG A 26 -6.20 26.31 31.25
N GLN A 27 -5.12 26.95 30.81
CA GLN A 27 -4.60 28.17 31.45
C GLN A 27 -5.37 29.41 30.97
N PRO A 28 -5.59 30.42 31.85
CA PRO A 28 -6.30 31.64 31.48
C PRO A 28 -5.44 32.63 30.67
N ALA A 29 -6.10 33.51 29.93
CA ALA A 29 -5.51 34.47 28.99
C ALA A 29 -4.39 35.34 29.61
N GLN A 30 -3.23 35.37 28.97
CA GLN A 30 -2.09 36.20 29.35
C GLN A 30 -2.42 37.69 29.09
N LYS A 31 -2.26 38.54 30.11
CA LYS A 31 -2.35 40.00 29.97
C LYS A 31 -1.08 40.51 29.28
N ALA A 32 -1.24 41.30 28.22
CA ALA A 32 -0.14 41.89 27.48
C ALA A 32 0.74 42.78 28.37
N ILE A 33 2.03 42.49 28.42
CA ILE A 33 3.05 43.33 29.07
C ILE A 33 3.49 44.39 28.08
N LYS A 34 3.49 45.67 28.48
CA LYS A 34 3.98 46.76 27.63
C LYS A 34 5.50 46.60 27.44
N GLY A 35 5.97 46.65 26.20
CA GLY A 35 7.40 46.44 25.87
C GLY A 35 8.38 47.34 26.64
N GLN A 36 7.92 48.53 27.07
CA GLN A 36 8.73 49.42 27.91
C GLN A 36 9.06 48.84 29.29
N ALA A 37 8.14 48.09 29.90
CA ALA A 37 8.38 47.48 31.21
C ALA A 37 9.44 46.37 31.12
N LEU A 38 9.43 45.61 30.01
CA LEU A 38 10.44 44.59 29.73
C LEU A 38 11.81 45.23 29.45
N ALA A 39 11.85 46.31 28.66
CA ALA A 39 13.09 47.04 28.38
C ALA A 39 13.72 47.64 29.64
N ASN A 40 12.91 48.24 30.52
CA ASN A 40 13.40 48.77 31.80
C ASN A 40 13.93 47.66 32.72
N PHE A 41 13.25 46.51 32.77
CA PHE A 41 13.71 45.35 33.56
C PHE A 41 15.07 44.82 33.10
N LEU A 42 15.29 44.71 31.78
CA LEU A 42 16.57 44.27 31.21
C LEU A 42 17.68 45.32 31.40
N ALA A 43 17.35 46.61 31.42
CA ALA A 43 18.31 47.67 31.71
C ALA A 43 18.80 47.63 33.17
N ASP A 44 17.90 47.32 34.11
CA ASP A 44 18.21 47.21 35.53
C ASP A 44 18.89 45.86 35.89
N HIS A 45 18.82 44.86 35.00
CA HIS A 45 19.41 43.53 35.19
C HIS A 45 20.22 43.12 33.94
N PRO A 46 21.43 43.68 33.75
CA PRO A 46 22.23 43.38 32.58
C PRO A 46 22.60 41.90 32.53
N VAL A 47 22.33 41.29 31.39
CA VAL A 47 22.72 39.91 31.08
C VAL A 47 24.24 39.78 31.07
N PRO A 48 24.84 38.82 31.81
CA PRO A 48 26.28 38.56 31.73
C PRO A 48 26.68 38.18 30.30
N SER A 49 27.84 38.65 29.83
CA SER A 49 28.36 38.38 28.48
C SER A 49 28.67 36.91 28.20
N GLU A 50 28.55 36.04 29.20
CA GLU A 50 28.72 34.59 29.10
C GLU A 50 27.41 33.83 28.84
N TRP A 51 26.24 34.50 28.79
CA TRP A 51 25.03 33.87 28.27
C TRP A 51 25.14 33.72 26.76
N GLU A 52 25.48 32.52 26.30
CA GLU A 52 25.21 32.11 24.92
C GLU A 52 23.70 32.18 24.71
N LEU A 53 23.25 33.14 23.90
CA LEU A 53 21.89 33.14 23.39
C LEU A 53 21.77 31.93 22.46
N THR A 54 21.20 30.84 22.96
CA THR A 54 20.84 29.70 22.12
C THR A 54 19.71 30.15 21.19
N GLU A 55 19.91 30.08 19.88
CA GLU A 55 18.88 30.35 18.85
C GLU A 55 17.81 29.25 18.77
N GLU A 56 17.76 28.32 19.73
CA GLU A 56 16.73 27.28 19.78
C GLU A 56 15.39 27.89 20.25
N PHE A 57 14.55 28.23 19.29
CA PHE A 57 13.15 28.56 19.55
C PHE A 57 12.36 27.26 19.83
N PRO A 58 11.48 27.21 20.85
CA PRO A 58 10.69 26.01 21.16
C PRO A 58 9.66 25.63 20.07
N ASP A 59 9.48 26.50 19.07
CA ASP A 59 8.66 26.32 17.88
C ASP A 59 9.48 26.00 16.61
N GLU A 60 10.78 25.77 16.73
CA GLU A 60 11.62 25.16 15.68
C GLU A 60 11.47 23.63 15.60
N GLU A 61 10.43 23.07 16.22
CA GLU A 61 10.00 21.71 15.95
C GLU A 61 9.36 21.63 14.55
N ILE A 62 10.24 21.43 13.56
CA ILE A 62 9.99 20.72 12.28
C ILE A 62 9.32 21.56 11.17
N PHE A 63 10.12 22.42 10.51
CA PHE A 63 9.89 22.80 9.09
C PHE A 63 10.45 21.77 8.10
N LEU A 64 10.72 20.54 8.55
CA LEU A 64 10.94 19.40 7.66
C LEU A 64 9.59 18.73 7.40
N VAL A 65 8.80 19.31 6.48
CA VAL A 65 7.82 18.47 5.78
C VAL A 65 8.67 17.55 4.91
N GLU A 66 8.96 16.33 5.37
CA GLU A 66 9.33 15.25 4.45
C GLU A 66 8.21 15.20 3.41
N ILE A 67 8.45 15.73 2.22
CA ILE A 67 7.51 15.65 1.11
C ILE A 67 7.56 14.21 0.63
N LEU A 68 6.86 13.35 1.35
CA LEU A 68 6.67 11.96 0.97
C LEU A 68 5.97 11.94 -0.39
N PRO A 69 6.38 11.05 -1.31
CA PRO A 69 5.70 10.92 -2.59
C PRO A 69 4.22 10.55 -2.35
N PRO A 70 3.31 10.92 -3.27
CA PRO A 70 1.90 10.60 -3.11
C PRO A 70 1.67 9.10 -3.14
N TRP A 71 0.63 8.66 -2.45
CA TRP A 71 0.13 7.30 -2.56
C TRP A 71 -0.30 7.03 -4.00
N LYS A 72 -0.12 5.80 -4.47
CA LYS A 72 -0.65 5.36 -5.77
C LYS A 72 -1.71 4.30 -5.52
N MET A 73 -2.83 4.39 -6.23
CA MET A 73 -3.89 3.39 -6.22
C MET A 73 -4.14 2.91 -7.63
N TYR A 74 -4.08 1.60 -7.81
CA TYR A 74 -4.47 0.90 -9.03
C TYR A 74 -5.76 0.17 -8.75
N PHE A 75 -6.73 0.25 -9.65
CA PHE A 75 -7.99 -0.44 -9.49
C PHE A 75 -8.40 -1.13 -10.78
N GLU A 76 -9.12 -2.24 -10.63
CA GLU A 76 -9.70 -3.00 -11.74
C GLU A 76 -10.97 -3.72 -11.32
N GLY A 77 -11.92 -3.81 -12.23
CA GLY A 77 -13.13 -4.61 -12.07
C GLY A 77 -13.13 -5.82 -13.00
N ALA A 78 -13.67 -6.95 -12.53
CA ALA A 78 -13.87 -8.11 -13.37
C ALA A 78 -15.28 -8.66 -13.17
N ALA A 79 -16.08 -8.72 -14.23
CA ALA A 79 -17.36 -9.42 -14.22
C ALA A 79 -17.31 -10.67 -15.13
N ARG A 80 -17.83 -11.78 -14.62
CA ARG A 80 -17.98 -13.06 -15.32
C ARG A 80 -19.42 -13.51 -15.21
N ARG A 81 -19.79 -14.57 -15.93
CA ARG A 81 -21.17 -15.10 -15.95
C ARG A 81 -21.73 -15.40 -14.55
N ASN A 82 -20.89 -15.90 -13.65
CA ASN A 82 -21.29 -16.42 -12.34
C ASN A 82 -20.58 -15.70 -11.19
N GLY A 83 -20.10 -14.47 -11.38
CA GLY A 83 -19.46 -13.74 -10.31
C GLY A 83 -18.73 -12.49 -10.78
N ALA A 84 -18.59 -11.54 -9.88
CA ALA A 84 -17.85 -10.31 -10.11
C ALA A 84 -16.87 -10.04 -8.96
N GLY A 85 -15.80 -9.32 -9.28
CA GLY A 85 -14.73 -9.01 -8.37
C GLY A 85 -14.15 -7.63 -8.63
N ALA A 86 -13.56 -7.07 -7.59
CA ALA A 86 -12.83 -5.81 -7.64
C ALA A 86 -11.43 -6.02 -7.07
N GLY A 87 -10.43 -5.51 -7.76
CA GLY A 87 -9.04 -5.48 -7.34
C GLY A 87 -8.61 -4.05 -7.04
N VAL A 88 -7.98 -3.84 -5.89
CA VAL A 88 -7.38 -2.55 -5.51
C VAL A 88 -5.97 -2.81 -5.02
N PHE A 89 -5.01 -2.03 -5.49
CA PHE A 89 -3.61 -2.18 -5.13
C PHE A 89 -3.03 -0.81 -4.81
N PHE A 90 -2.63 -0.60 -3.55
CA PHE A 90 -1.95 0.62 -3.13
C PHE A 90 -0.44 0.45 -3.12
N VAL A 91 0.27 1.48 -3.58
CA VAL A 91 1.69 1.68 -3.37
C VAL A 91 1.84 2.85 -2.40
N LEU A 92 2.43 2.59 -1.25
CA LEU A 92 2.68 3.56 -0.20
C LEU A 92 3.84 4.47 -0.59
N PRO A 93 3.99 5.64 0.06
CA PRO A 93 5.10 6.55 -0.20
C PRO A 93 6.49 5.94 0.03
N LYS A 94 6.59 4.91 0.88
CA LYS A 94 7.82 4.17 1.19
C LYS A 94 7.94 2.86 0.39
N ASP A 95 7.21 2.76 -0.73
CA ASP A 95 7.16 1.62 -1.65
C ASP A 95 6.65 0.29 -1.04
N ASN A 96 6.03 0.31 0.14
CA ASN A 96 5.24 -0.81 0.65
C ASN A 96 3.96 -1.00 -0.19
N LEU A 97 3.49 -2.24 -0.30
CA LEU A 97 2.37 -2.63 -1.14
C LEU A 97 1.19 -3.12 -0.29
N LEU A 98 -0.03 -2.65 -0.58
CA LEU A 98 -1.26 -3.14 0.05
C LEU A 98 -2.23 -3.66 -1.04
N PRO A 99 -2.21 -4.97 -1.33
CA PRO A 99 -3.15 -5.61 -2.25
C PRO A 99 -4.49 -5.95 -1.57
N TYR A 100 -5.59 -5.62 -2.24
CA TYR A 100 -6.95 -5.94 -1.80
C TYR A 100 -7.76 -6.54 -2.94
N SER A 101 -8.55 -7.56 -2.62
CA SER A 101 -9.44 -8.25 -3.55
C SER A 101 -10.81 -8.40 -2.89
N PHE A 102 -11.85 -7.98 -3.60
CA PHE A 102 -13.22 -7.93 -3.09
C PHE A 102 -14.15 -8.73 -3.99
N VAL A 103 -14.85 -9.71 -3.42
CA VAL A 103 -15.97 -10.38 -4.09
C VAL A 103 -17.17 -9.43 -4.11
N LEU A 104 -17.69 -9.15 -5.30
CA LEU A 104 -18.93 -8.40 -5.45
C LEU A 104 -20.10 -9.38 -5.34
N THR A 105 -20.98 -9.15 -4.36
CA THR A 105 -22.07 -10.08 -4.01
C THR A 105 -23.20 -10.12 -5.04
N GLN A 106 -23.22 -9.18 -5.98
CA GLN A 106 -24.19 -9.10 -7.06
C GLN A 106 -23.49 -9.28 -8.40
N ASN A 107 -24.09 -10.04 -9.30
CA ASN A 107 -23.67 -10.07 -10.69
C ASN A 107 -23.90 -8.70 -11.31
N CYS A 108 -22.92 -8.24 -12.09
CA CYS A 108 -22.95 -6.92 -12.70
C CYS A 108 -22.22 -6.92 -14.05
N SER A 109 -22.23 -5.78 -14.75
CA SER A 109 -21.41 -5.60 -15.95
C SER A 109 -19.97 -5.23 -15.59
N ASN A 110 -19.03 -5.35 -16.54
CA ASN A 110 -17.64 -4.94 -16.33
C ASN A 110 -17.54 -3.48 -15.87
N ASN A 111 -18.25 -2.55 -16.52
CA ASN A 111 -18.23 -1.14 -16.13
C ASN A 111 -18.71 -0.94 -14.68
N VAL A 112 -19.72 -1.68 -14.24
CA VAL A 112 -20.18 -1.62 -12.83
C VAL A 112 -19.11 -2.19 -11.90
N ALA A 113 -18.46 -3.30 -12.26
CA ALA A 113 -17.36 -3.86 -11.47
C ALA A 113 -16.16 -2.90 -11.36
N GLU A 114 -15.81 -2.21 -12.44
CA GLU A 114 -14.74 -1.19 -12.47
C GLU A 114 -15.08 0.00 -11.58
N TYR A 115 -16.31 0.52 -11.66
CA TYR A 115 -16.78 1.57 -10.76
C TYR A 115 -16.78 1.12 -9.29
N GLN A 116 -17.17 -0.12 -9.01
CA GLN A 116 -17.12 -0.66 -7.65
C GLN A 116 -15.67 -0.74 -7.14
N ALA A 117 -14.72 -1.17 -7.98
CA ALA A 117 -13.31 -1.18 -7.61
C ALA A 117 -12.78 0.22 -7.29
N LEU A 118 -13.13 1.21 -8.11
CA LEU A 118 -12.82 2.62 -7.85
C LEU A 118 -13.41 3.08 -6.50
N LEU A 119 -14.69 2.83 -6.25
CA LEU A 119 -15.38 3.27 -5.04
C LEU A 119 -14.84 2.60 -3.78
N LEU A 120 -14.57 1.30 -3.81
CA LEU A 120 -13.94 0.57 -2.70
C LEU A 120 -12.55 1.15 -2.40
N GLY A 121 -11.74 1.39 -3.45
CA GLY A 121 -10.44 2.04 -3.32
C GLY A 121 -10.51 3.43 -2.70
N LEU A 122 -11.40 4.27 -3.22
CA LEU A 122 -11.61 5.63 -2.72
C LEU A 122 -12.15 5.65 -1.28
N ASN A 123 -13.06 4.74 -0.92
CA ASN A 123 -13.55 4.62 0.45
C ASN A 123 -12.41 4.29 1.41
N MET A 124 -11.58 3.30 1.07
CA MET A 124 -10.39 2.96 1.87
C MET A 124 -9.41 4.14 1.95
N ALA A 125 -9.20 4.88 0.86
CA ALA A 125 -8.31 6.04 0.87
C ALA A 125 -8.80 7.15 1.79
N VAL A 126 -10.12 7.38 1.85
CA VAL A 126 -10.74 8.32 2.80
C VAL A 126 -10.62 7.82 4.24
N GLU A 127 -10.88 6.53 4.49
CA GLU A 127 -10.75 5.92 5.82
C GLU A 127 -9.31 5.92 6.35
N MET A 128 -8.33 5.79 5.45
CA MET A 128 -6.90 5.90 5.75
C MET A 128 -6.39 7.35 5.83
N GLU A 129 -7.26 8.34 5.63
CA GLU A 129 -6.93 9.77 5.66
C GLU A 129 -5.75 10.14 4.71
N ILE A 130 -5.70 9.52 3.53
CA ILE A 130 -4.61 9.74 2.56
C ILE A 130 -4.61 11.22 2.11
N PRO A 131 -3.49 11.96 2.24
CA PRO A 131 -3.45 13.37 1.89
C PRO A 131 -3.28 13.63 0.38
N GLN A 132 -2.53 12.77 -0.31
CA GLN A 132 -2.26 12.87 -1.75
C GLN A 132 -2.34 11.50 -2.43
N LEU A 133 -3.19 11.39 -3.46
CA LEU A 133 -3.48 10.12 -4.15
C LEU A 133 -3.37 10.25 -5.67
N LYS A 134 -2.58 9.37 -6.29
CA LYS A 134 -2.55 9.15 -7.74
C LYS A 134 -3.33 7.89 -8.08
N LEU A 135 -4.40 8.02 -8.85
CA LEU A 135 -5.25 6.92 -9.30
C LEU A 135 -4.82 6.46 -10.69
N TYR A 136 -4.76 5.15 -10.88
CA TYR A 136 -4.39 4.50 -12.13
C TYR A 136 -5.42 3.43 -12.49
N SER A 137 -5.85 3.44 -13.75
CA SER A 137 -6.70 2.39 -14.32
C SER A 137 -6.49 2.30 -15.82
N ASP A 138 -6.74 1.13 -16.40
CA ASP A 138 -6.74 0.92 -17.85
C ASP A 138 -8.10 1.17 -18.52
N SER A 139 -9.10 1.60 -17.73
CA SER A 139 -10.41 1.99 -18.23
C SER A 139 -10.44 3.48 -18.57
N ALA A 140 -10.09 3.80 -19.82
CA ALA A 140 -10.12 5.16 -20.33
C ALA A 140 -11.52 5.81 -20.20
N LEU A 141 -12.59 5.01 -20.30
CA LEU A 141 -13.96 5.48 -20.16
C LEU A 141 -14.21 6.02 -18.74
N ILE A 142 -13.90 5.22 -17.72
CA ILE A 142 -14.14 5.58 -16.32
C ILE A 142 -13.31 6.80 -15.94
N ILE A 143 -12.03 6.83 -16.30
CA ILE A 143 -11.14 7.99 -16.04
C ILE A 143 -11.75 9.27 -16.62
N LYS A 144 -12.17 9.26 -17.89
CA LYS A 144 -12.76 10.43 -18.55
C LYS A 144 -14.11 10.84 -17.97
N GLN A 145 -14.93 9.88 -17.57
CA GLN A 145 -16.22 10.15 -16.93
C GLN A 145 -16.06 10.80 -15.55
N ILE A 146 -15.06 10.38 -14.78
CA ILE A 146 -14.75 10.99 -13.47
C ILE A 146 -14.13 12.37 -13.62
N MET A 147 -13.30 12.58 -14.64
CA MET A 147 -12.75 13.90 -14.96
C MET A 147 -13.80 14.87 -15.55
N GLY A 148 -15.02 14.41 -15.83
CA GLY A 148 -16.08 15.20 -16.43
C GLY A 148 -15.86 15.50 -17.92
N GLU A 149 -14.91 14.81 -18.57
CA GLU A 149 -14.68 14.95 -20.01
C GLU A 149 -15.76 14.22 -20.81
N PHE A 150 -16.25 13.10 -20.28
CA PHE A 150 -17.22 12.23 -20.94
C PHE A 150 -18.50 12.15 -20.10
N GLU A 151 -19.64 12.24 -20.78
CA GLU A 151 -20.93 12.02 -20.13
C GLU A 151 -21.18 10.53 -19.85
N VAL A 152 -21.98 10.29 -18.82
CA VAL A 152 -22.39 8.94 -18.46
C VAL A 152 -23.69 8.60 -19.19
N GLU A 153 -23.58 7.89 -20.30
CA GLU A 153 -24.73 7.54 -21.15
C GLU A 153 -25.78 6.69 -20.42
N LYS A 154 -25.32 5.74 -19.60
CA LYS A 154 -26.20 4.83 -18.88
C LYS A 154 -26.61 5.46 -17.55
N ALA A 155 -27.90 5.73 -17.39
CA ALA A 155 -28.47 6.31 -16.16
C ALA A 155 -28.10 5.51 -14.90
N GLU A 156 -27.93 4.18 -14.99
CA GLU A 156 -27.52 3.32 -13.88
C GLU A 156 -26.10 3.63 -13.34
N LEU A 157 -25.23 4.23 -14.17
CA LEU A 157 -23.84 4.54 -13.82
C LEU A 157 -23.68 5.95 -13.22
N VAL A 158 -24.69 6.82 -13.37
CA VAL A 158 -24.67 8.20 -12.83
C VAL A 158 -24.43 8.21 -11.31
N PRO A 159 -25.12 7.37 -10.49
CA PRO A 159 -24.85 7.32 -9.06
C PRO A 159 -23.40 6.95 -8.73
N PHE A 160 -22.77 6.09 -9.51
CA PHE A 160 -21.38 5.67 -9.27
C PHE A 160 -20.40 6.82 -9.53
N ARG A 161 -20.58 7.54 -10.63
CA ARG A 161 -19.81 8.76 -10.93
C ARG A 161 -19.93 9.78 -9.80
N ASP A 162 -21.16 10.04 -9.36
CA ASP A 162 -21.42 11.03 -8.31
C ASP A 162 -20.80 10.64 -6.97
N HIS A 163 -20.92 9.36 -6.58
CA HIS A 163 -20.27 8.86 -5.37
C HIS A 163 -18.74 8.95 -5.45
N ALA A 164 -18.15 8.63 -6.60
CA ALA A 164 -16.71 8.74 -6.79
C ALA A 164 -16.24 10.20 -6.69
N GLY A 165 -16.96 11.13 -7.33
CA GLY A 165 -16.70 12.57 -7.20
C GLY A 165 -16.77 13.06 -5.75
N ASN A 166 -17.77 12.60 -4.98
CA ASN A 166 -17.91 12.93 -3.57
C ASN A 166 -16.75 12.40 -2.70
N HIS A 167 -16.16 11.25 -3.05
CA HIS A 167 -14.99 10.74 -2.32
C HIS A 167 -13.71 11.47 -2.72
N LEU A 168 -13.52 11.74 -4.01
CA LEU A 168 -12.38 12.51 -4.51
C LEU A 168 -12.34 13.91 -3.87
N ALA A 169 -13.49 14.55 -3.68
CA ALA A 169 -13.58 15.85 -3.01
C ALA A 169 -13.17 15.83 -1.53
N LYS A 170 -13.15 14.65 -0.88
CA LYS A 170 -12.68 14.48 0.52
C LYS A 170 -11.17 14.26 0.61
N ILE A 171 -10.52 13.91 -0.50
CA ILE A 171 -9.08 13.67 -0.54
C ILE A 171 -8.41 14.97 -1.02
N PRO A 172 -7.52 15.59 -0.21
CA PRO A 172 -7.02 16.95 -0.48
C PRO A 172 -6.39 17.12 -1.87
N GLN A 173 -5.65 16.11 -2.34
CA GLN A 173 -5.03 16.13 -3.66
C GLN A 173 -5.21 14.80 -4.36
N THR A 174 -5.87 14.83 -5.52
CA THR A 174 -6.07 13.64 -6.36
C THR A 174 -5.62 13.89 -7.79
N LEU A 175 -5.02 12.89 -8.41
CA LEU A 175 -4.65 12.90 -9.82
C LEU A 175 -5.07 11.59 -10.47
N LEU A 176 -5.74 11.66 -11.60
CA LEU A 176 -6.24 10.49 -12.32
C LEU A 176 -5.41 10.25 -13.58
N HIS A 177 -5.00 9.00 -13.78
CA HIS A 177 -4.17 8.60 -14.90
C HIS A 177 -4.70 7.35 -15.58
N TYR A 178 -4.92 7.46 -16.89
CA TYR A 178 -5.08 6.29 -17.73
C TYR A 178 -3.72 5.59 -17.93
N ILE A 179 -3.70 4.26 -17.85
CA ILE A 179 -2.53 3.43 -18.14
C ILE A 179 -2.89 2.30 -19.11
N PRO A 180 -1.94 1.81 -19.93
CA PRO A 180 -2.17 0.59 -20.71
C PRO A 180 -2.43 -0.61 -19.81
N ARG A 181 -3.26 -1.55 -20.25
CA ARG A 181 -3.60 -2.79 -19.52
C ARG A 181 -2.39 -3.58 -19.03
N THR A 182 -1.31 -3.61 -19.81
CA THR A 182 -0.05 -4.27 -19.42
C THR A 182 0.58 -3.72 -18.15
N LYS A 183 0.20 -2.50 -17.74
CA LYS A 183 0.66 -1.85 -16.51
C LYS A 183 -0.34 -1.94 -15.34
N ASN A 184 -1.57 -2.44 -15.56
CA ASN A 184 -2.58 -2.64 -14.52
C ASN A 184 -2.67 -4.10 -14.04
N GLY A 185 -1.69 -4.94 -14.39
CA GLY A 185 -1.68 -6.38 -14.11
C GLY A 185 -1.99 -6.77 -12.66
N PRO A 186 -1.43 -6.11 -11.63
CA PRO A 186 -1.74 -6.44 -10.24
C PRO A 186 -3.23 -6.28 -9.89
N ALA A 187 -3.86 -5.17 -10.31
CA ALA A 187 -5.27 -4.94 -10.03
C ALA A 187 -6.17 -5.91 -10.83
N ASP A 188 -5.85 -6.16 -12.11
CA ASP A 188 -6.55 -7.14 -12.96
C ASP A 188 -6.48 -8.56 -12.37
N ALA A 189 -5.32 -8.98 -11.88
CA ALA A 189 -5.16 -10.26 -11.19
C ALA A 189 -6.01 -10.34 -9.91
N LEU A 190 -5.99 -9.29 -9.08
CA LEU A 190 -6.79 -9.24 -7.83
C LEU A 190 -8.29 -9.29 -8.13
N ALA A 191 -8.77 -8.54 -9.13
CA ALA A 191 -10.16 -8.56 -9.56
C ALA A 191 -10.55 -9.93 -10.12
N GLY A 192 -9.68 -10.53 -10.93
CA GLY A 192 -9.87 -11.85 -11.53
C GLY A 192 -9.95 -12.97 -10.49
N ILE A 193 -9.13 -12.93 -9.44
CA ILE A 193 -9.18 -13.88 -8.32
C ILE A 193 -10.52 -13.75 -7.60
N ALA A 194 -10.95 -12.52 -7.23
CA ALA A 194 -12.24 -12.31 -6.59
C ALA A 194 -13.41 -12.81 -7.46
N ALA A 195 -13.44 -12.48 -8.75
CA ALA A 195 -14.49 -12.92 -9.66
C ALA A 195 -14.50 -14.46 -9.86
N SER A 196 -13.37 -15.13 -9.66
CA SER A 196 -13.28 -16.59 -9.66
C SER A 196 -13.85 -17.18 -8.37
N LEU A 197 -13.47 -16.63 -7.22
CA LEU A 197 -13.89 -17.11 -5.91
C LEU A 197 -15.37 -16.82 -5.60
N ALA A 198 -15.95 -15.79 -6.23
CA ALA A 198 -17.38 -15.51 -6.18
C ALA A 198 -18.26 -16.70 -6.64
N GLN A 199 -17.70 -17.62 -7.41
CA GLN A 199 -18.39 -18.82 -7.92
C GLN A 199 -18.39 -19.98 -6.92
N LEU A 200 -17.58 -19.88 -5.86
CA LEU A 200 -17.52 -20.87 -4.81
C LEU A 200 -18.61 -20.52 -3.78
N ASP A 201 -19.60 -21.40 -3.60
CA ASP A 201 -20.80 -21.23 -2.73
C ASP A 201 -20.49 -21.08 -1.22
N SER A 202 -19.32 -20.60 -0.84
CA SER A 202 -18.80 -20.68 0.52
C SER A 202 -18.21 -19.36 0.99
N ARG A 203 -18.74 -18.90 2.13
CA ARG A 203 -18.31 -17.88 3.10
C ARG A 203 -17.14 -16.96 2.71
N PRO A 204 -17.23 -15.64 3.00
CA PRO A 204 -16.15 -14.69 2.72
C PRO A 204 -14.83 -15.23 3.32
N SER A 205 -13.91 -15.60 2.43
CA SER A 205 -12.63 -16.19 2.78
C SER A 205 -11.56 -15.17 2.45
N GLN A 206 -10.73 -14.81 3.42
CA GLN A 206 -9.54 -14.01 3.14
C GLN A 206 -8.56 -14.85 2.33
N VAL A 207 -8.04 -14.30 1.23
CA VAL A 207 -6.98 -14.94 0.44
C VAL A 207 -5.65 -14.34 0.88
N PRO A 208 -4.89 -15.00 1.76
CA PRO A 208 -3.58 -14.50 2.13
C PRO A 208 -2.61 -14.64 0.94
N ILE A 209 -1.85 -13.58 0.68
CA ILE A 209 -0.75 -13.59 -0.30
C ILE A 209 0.54 -13.85 0.47
N TYR A 210 1.25 -14.92 0.10
CA TYR A 210 2.54 -15.26 0.68
C TYR A 210 3.63 -15.25 -0.39
N GLU A 211 4.69 -14.48 -0.19
CA GLU A 211 5.92 -14.60 -0.97
C GLU A 211 6.74 -15.77 -0.41
N ARG A 212 6.64 -16.94 -1.04
CA ARG A 212 7.34 -18.14 -0.57
C ARG A 212 7.97 -18.93 -1.71
N TRP A 213 9.30 -18.97 -1.71
CA TRP A 213 10.06 -19.96 -2.46
C TRP A 213 10.15 -21.24 -1.64
N VAL A 214 9.60 -22.36 -2.15
CA VAL A 214 9.56 -23.64 -1.42
C VAL A 214 10.85 -24.43 -1.60
N VAL A 215 11.47 -24.35 -2.78
CA VAL A 215 12.74 -25.00 -3.10
C VAL A 215 13.68 -23.94 -3.69
N PRO A 216 14.89 -23.74 -3.13
CA PRO A 216 15.87 -22.85 -3.74
C PRO A 216 16.34 -23.43 -5.08
N LEU A 217 16.48 -22.58 -6.09
CA LEU A 217 17.19 -22.97 -7.30
C LEU A 217 18.65 -23.26 -6.93
N VAL A 218 19.00 -24.55 -6.90
CA VAL A 218 20.41 -24.94 -6.87
C VAL A 218 20.95 -24.67 -8.27
N PRO A 219 22.01 -23.85 -8.43
CA PRO A 219 22.68 -23.70 -9.72
C PRO A 219 23.03 -25.09 -10.24
N LEU A 220 22.62 -25.41 -11.47
CA LEU A 220 23.12 -26.62 -12.12
C LEU A 220 24.64 -26.45 -12.24
N PRO A 221 25.44 -27.46 -11.85
CA PRO A 221 26.87 -27.43 -12.13
C PRO A 221 27.07 -27.15 -13.62
N SER A 222 28.08 -26.35 -13.96
CA SER A 222 28.50 -26.22 -15.35
C SER A 222 28.79 -27.61 -15.92
N GLU A 223 28.66 -27.80 -17.24
CA GLU A 223 28.95 -29.10 -17.87
C GLU A 223 30.34 -29.64 -17.46
N GLU A 224 31.30 -28.74 -17.21
CA GLU A 224 32.64 -29.06 -16.71
C GLU A 224 32.65 -29.66 -15.28
N GLU A 225 31.79 -29.20 -14.37
CA GLU A 225 31.69 -29.73 -13.00
C GLU A 225 30.89 -31.05 -12.93
N ALA A 226 30.07 -31.33 -13.94
CA ALA A 226 29.33 -32.58 -14.06
C ALA A 226 30.24 -33.73 -14.53
N ASP A 227 31.16 -33.44 -15.46
CA ASP A 227 32.14 -34.41 -15.95
C ASP A 227 33.17 -34.79 -14.88
N GLU A 228 33.68 -33.84 -14.09
CA GLU A 228 34.60 -34.14 -12.97
C GLU A 228 33.97 -35.04 -11.89
N LYS A 229 32.65 -34.94 -11.68
CA LYS A 229 31.93 -35.80 -10.74
C LYS A 229 31.66 -37.20 -11.28
N MET A 230 31.49 -37.36 -12.60
CA MET A 230 31.35 -38.68 -13.22
C MET A 230 32.68 -39.45 -13.19
N GLU A 231 33.82 -38.80 -13.44
CA GLU A 231 35.14 -39.46 -13.38
C GLU A 231 35.48 -39.95 -11.95
N GLN A 232 35.10 -39.20 -10.91
CA GLN A 232 35.34 -39.60 -9.52
C GLN A 232 34.48 -40.78 -9.04
N GLU A 233 33.27 -40.97 -9.60
CA GLU A 233 32.42 -42.13 -9.29
C GLU A 233 32.84 -43.41 -10.04
N GLU A 234 33.43 -43.30 -11.24
CA GLU A 234 33.89 -44.46 -12.02
C GLU A 234 35.18 -45.07 -11.43
N GLU A 235 36.05 -44.27 -10.83
CA GLU A 235 37.30 -44.75 -10.19
C GLU A 235 37.05 -45.50 -8.84
N ALA A 236 35.84 -45.42 -8.29
CA ALA A 236 35.47 -46.03 -7.00
C ALA A 236 34.99 -47.50 -7.10
N LEU A 237 34.91 -48.10 -8.29
CA LEU A 237 34.47 -49.49 -8.45
C LEU A 237 35.65 -50.49 -8.28
N PRO A 238 35.60 -51.45 -7.34
CA PRO A 238 36.71 -52.39 -7.11
C PRO A 238 36.79 -53.46 -8.21
N ILE A 239 37.94 -53.54 -8.88
CA ILE A 239 38.27 -54.58 -9.86
C ILE A 239 38.38 -55.94 -9.14
N SER A 240 37.36 -56.79 -9.27
CA SER A 240 37.41 -58.18 -8.80
C SER A 240 38.29 -59.01 -9.75
N THR A 241 39.48 -59.39 -9.28
CA THR A 241 40.38 -60.31 -9.99
C THR A 241 40.10 -61.74 -9.54
N HIS A 242 39.44 -62.53 -10.39
CA HIS A 242 39.34 -63.98 -10.23
C HIS A 242 40.70 -64.63 -10.49
N LYS A 243 41.35 -65.14 -9.44
CA LYS A 243 42.41 -66.15 -9.58
C LYS A 243 41.77 -67.53 -9.68
N SER A 244 42.00 -68.19 -10.81
CA SER A 244 41.77 -69.61 -11.00
C SER A 244 42.83 -70.41 -10.25
N GLU A 245 42.41 -71.38 -9.44
CA GLU A 245 43.30 -72.38 -8.84
C GLU A 245 42.82 -73.75 -9.30
N ALA A 246 43.63 -74.37 -10.16
CA ALA A 246 43.46 -75.73 -10.64
C ALA A 246 43.95 -76.70 -9.56
N THR A 247 43.24 -77.82 -9.39
CA THR A 247 43.75 -78.99 -8.66
C THR A 247 43.56 -80.23 -9.51
N ASP A 248 44.66 -80.97 -9.67
CA ASP A 248 44.71 -82.37 -10.11
C ASP A 248 44.05 -83.31 -9.09
#